data_AF-A0A3D0J176-F1
#
_entry.id   AF-A0A3D0J176-F1
#
_cell.length_a   1.000
_cell.length_b   1.000
_cell.length_c   1.000
_cell.angle_alpha   90.00
_cell.angle_beta   90.00
_cell.angle_gamma   90.00
#
_symmetry.space_group_name_H-M   'P 1'
#
loop_
_entity.id
_entity.type
_entity.pdbx_description
1 polymer ?
#
loop_
_entity_poly.entity_id
_entity_poly.type
_entity_poly.pdbx_seq_one_letter_code
_entity_poly.pdbx_strand_id
1 'polypeptide(L)'
;RTSPAENLRMIADSVAFLRKEGREVIYDAEHFFDGYSADSDYALRTLEAAMEAGADYLVLCDTNGGRLPSEIATIVRTVRTRFPKTKVGIHTHNDCGLGVANAVAA
;
A
#
# COMPACT_ATOMS: atom_id res chain seq x y z
N ARG A 1 -11.84 -1.96 16.91
CA ARG A 1 -11.04 -3.09 16.38
C ARG A 1 -11.93 -3.86 15.39
N THR A 2 -11.35 -4.36 14.31
CA THR A 2 -12.05 -5.12 13.24
C THR A 2 -11.32 -6.45 12.98
N SER A 3 -11.93 -7.37 12.24
CA SER A 3 -11.26 -8.61 11.81
C SER A 3 -10.51 -8.41 10.48
N PRO A 4 -9.50 -9.24 10.16
CA PRO A 4 -8.82 -9.17 8.86
C PRO A 4 -9.77 -9.30 7.67
N ALA A 5 -10.71 -10.26 7.73
CA ALA A 5 -11.69 -10.44 6.67
C ALA A 5 -12.62 -9.22 6.53
N GLU A 6 -13.04 -8.63 7.65
CA GLU A 6 -13.85 -7.42 7.64
C GLU A 6 -13.11 -6.23 7.03
N ASN A 7 -11.83 -6.07 7.37
CA ASN A 7 -11.02 -5.00 6.83
C ASN A 7 -10.90 -5.08 5.30
N LEU A 8 -10.69 -6.28 4.75
CA LEU A 8 -10.66 -6.47 3.29
C LEU A 8 -11.98 -6.09 2.63
N ARG A 9 -13.12 -6.43 3.25
CA ARG A 9 -14.45 -6.02 2.76
C ARG A 9 -14.61 -4.50 2.80
N MET A 10 -14.24 -3.86 3.91
CA MET A 10 -14.33 -2.41 4.05
C MET A 10 -13.48 -1.66 3.01
N ILE A 11 -12.27 -2.17 2.72
CA ILE A 11 -11.40 -1.62 1.66
C ILE A 11 -12.13 -1.70 0.31
N ALA A 12 -12.60 -2.90 -0.06
CA ALA A 12 -13.25 -3.12 -1.35
C ALA A 12 -14.53 -2.27 -1.50
N ASP A 13 -15.39 -2.25 -0.48
CA ASP A 13 -16.64 -1.49 -0.47
C ASP A 13 -16.40 0.02 -0.63
N SER A 14 -15.39 0.55 0.08
CA SER A 14 -15.05 1.97 0.03
C SER A 14 -14.52 2.38 -1.34
N VAL A 15 -13.61 1.59 -1.90
CA VAL A 15 -13.05 1.84 -3.24
C VAL A 15 -14.14 1.72 -4.30
N ALA A 16 -14.93 0.65 -4.29
CA ALA A 16 -15.98 0.40 -5.26
C ALA A 16 -17.04 1.52 -5.24
N PHE A 17 -17.40 2.02 -4.05
CA PHE A 17 -18.28 3.17 -3.91
C PHE A 17 -17.72 4.41 -4.62
N LEU A 18 -16.47 4.78 -4.35
CA LEU A 18 -15.85 5.95 -4.98
C LEU A 18 -15.70 5.80 -6.50
N ARG A 19 -15.41 4.59 -6.98
CA ARG A 19 -15.35 4.29 -8.42
C ARG A 19 -16.70 4.39 -9.10
N LYS A 20 -17.78 3.94 -8.45
CA LYS A 20 -19.15 4.09 -8.95
C LYS A 20 -19.53 5.57 -9.13
N GLU A 21 -19.02 6.44 -8.26
CA GLU A 21 -19.19 7.90 -8.36
C GLU A 21 -18.23 8.56 -9.37
N GLY A 22 -17.53 7.76 -10.20
CA GLY A 22 -16.65 8.25 -11.26
C GLY A 22 -15.37 8.92 -10.75
N ARG A 23 -14.93 8.62 -9.53
CA ARG A 23 -13.73 9.22 -8.92
C ARG A 23 -12.47 8.43 -9.25
N GLU A 24 -11.35 9.13 -9.42
CA GLU A 24 -10.03 8.52 -9.30
C GLU A 24 -9.79 8.15 -7.83
N VAL A 25 -9.26 6.95 -7.59
CA VAL A 25 -9.05 6.41 -6.24
C VAL A 25 -7.59 6.04 -6.06
N ILE A 26 -6.97 6.69 -5.08
CA ILE A 26 -5.64 6.37 -4.57
C ILE A 26 -5.85 5.61 -3.26
N TYR A 27 -5.47 4.33 -3.23
CA TYR A 27 -5.47 3.56 -2.00
C TYR A 27 -4.14 3.76 -1.28
N ASP A 28 -4.17 4.56 -0.22
CA ASP A 28 -3.02 4.77 0.66
C ASP A 28 -3.00 3.69 1.76
N ALA A 29 -2.05 2.76 1.64
CA ALA A 29 -1.90 1.65 2.56
C ALA A 29 -1.11 2.10 3.80
N GLU A 30 -1.81 2.72 4.76
CA GLU A 30 -1.25 3.11 6.05
C GLU A 30 -0.59 1.91 6.75
N HIS A 31 0.58 2.14 7.34
CA HIS A 31 1.41 1.12 8.01
C HIS A 31 1.78 -0.09 7.12
N PHE A 32 1.83 0.08 5.78
CA PHE A 32 2.06 -1.05 4.87
C PHE A 32 3.34 -1.82 5.18
N PHE A 33 4.48 -1.16 5.37
CA PHE A 33 5.76 -1.87 5.58
C PHE A 33 5.82 -2.60 6.93
N ASP A 34 5.16 -2.08 7.96
CA ASP A 34 5.01 -2.76 9.26
C ASP A 34 4.07 -3.95 9.14
N GLY A 35 2.91 -3.76 8.50
CA GLY A 35 1.97 -4.82 8.19
C GLY A 35 2.60 -5.93 7.36
N TYR A 36 3.40 -5.58 6.35
CA TYR A 36 4.12 -6.53 5.51
C TYR A 36 5.16 -7.34 6.29
N SER A 37 5.83 -6.71 7.26
CA SER A 37 6.79 -7.39 8.12
C SER A 37 6.12 -8.35 9.11
N ALA A 38 4.91 -8.01 9.57
CA ALA A 38 4.14 -8.82 10.50
C ALA A 38 3.42 -9.99 9.79
N ASP A 39 2.79 -9.72 8.66
CA ASP A 39 2.07 -10.68 7.82
C ASP A 39 2.04 -10.17 6.36
N SER A 40 2.99 -10.62 5.55
CA SER A 40 3.12 -10.20 4.15
C SER A 40 1.94 -10.65 3.28
N ASP A 41 1.34 -11.81 3.56
CA ASP A 41 0.19 -12.30 2.78
C ASP A 41 -1.00 -11.37 2.98
N TYR A 42 -1.32 -11.08 4.24
CA TYR A 42 -2.42 -10.19 4.57
C TYR A 42 -2.18 -8.76 4.04
N ALA A 43 -0.96 -8.23 4.16
CA ALA A 43 -0.62 -6.92 3.60
C ALA A 43 -0.77 -6.86 2.07
N LEU A 44 -0.45 -7.94 1.35
CA LEU A 44 -0.70 -8.00 -0.10
C LEU A 44 -2.19 -8.15 -0.43
N ARG A 45 -2.96 -8.84 0.42
CA ARG A 45 -4.42 -8.98 0.25
C ARG A 45 -5.17 -7.66 0.42
N THR A 46 -4.69 -6.73 1.25
CA THR A 46 -5.31 -5.38 1.33
C THR A 46 -5.14 -4.60 0.04
N LEU A 47 -3.96 -4.69 -0.59
CA LEU A 47 -3.68 -4.12 -1.90
C LEU A 47 -4.53 -4.79 -3.00
N GLU A 48 -4.65 -6.12 -2.98
CA GLU A 48 -5.48 -6.87 -3.92
C GLU A 48 -6.95 -6.47 -3.81
N ALA A 49 -7.50 -6.38 -2.60
CA ALA A 49 -8.88 -5.94 -2.38
C ALA A 49 -9.14 -4.53 -2.93
N ALA A 50 -8.21 -3.58 -2.73
CA ALA A 50 -8.33 -2.24 -3.28
C ALA A 50 -8.26 -2.25 -4.82
N MET A 51 -7.35 -3.03 -5.39
CA MET A 51 -7.15 -3.10 -6.83
C MET A 51 -8.34 -3.76 -7.54
N GLU A 52 -8.84 -4.88 -7.02
CA GLU A 52 -10.02 -5.59 -7.55
C GLU A 52 -11.28 -4.72 -7.49
N ALA A 53 -11.40 -3.86 -6.47
CA ALA A 53 -12.46 -2.87 -6.36
C ALA A 53 -12.29 -1.65 -7.29
N GLY A 54 -11.14 -1.53 -7.96
CA GLY A 54 -10.89 -0.56 -9.03
C GLY A 54 -10.04 0.65 -8.64
N ALA A 55 -9.21 0.55 -7.60
CA ALA A 55 -8.24 1.61 -7.28
C ALA A 55 -7.27 1.87 -8.45
N ASP A 56 -6.99 3.14 -8.74
CA ASP A 56 -6.09 3.54 -9.82
C ASP A 56 -4.61 3.51 -9.38
N TYR A 57 -4.35 3.75 -8.09
CA TYR A 57 -3.03 3.71 -7.48
C TYR A 57 -3.03 2.93 -6.18
N LEU A 58 -1.94 2.20 -5.93
CA LEU A 58 -1.59 1.62 -4.64
C LEU A 58 -0.40 2.38 -4.09
N VAL A 59 -0.57 3.11 -2.99
CA VAL A 59 0.50 3.87 -2.34
C VAL A 59 0.94 3.14 -1.08
N LEU A 60 2.23 2.85 -0.98
CA LEU A 60 2.81 2.11 0.14
C LEU A 60 3.36 3.10 1.16
N CYS A 61 2.84 3.09 2.40
CA CYS A 61 3.21 4.07 3.41
C CYS A 61 4.27 3.53 4.39
N ASP A 62 5.44 4.18 4.45
CA ASP A 62 6.45 4.03 5.51
C ASP A 62 6.08 4.96 6.68
N THR A 63 5.00 4.59 7.38
CA THR A 63 4.35 5.43 8.39
C THR A 63 5.23 5.73 9.60
N ASN A 64 6.09 4.77 9.98
CA ASN A 64 7.04 4.96 11.08
C ASN A 64 8.30 5.73 10.66
N GLY A 65 8.53 5.92 9.35
CA GLY A 65 9.66 6.72 8.83
C GLY A 65 11.04 6.17 9.14
N GLY A 66 11.14 4.85 9.34
CA GLY A 66 12.32 4.17 9.86
C GLY A 66 12.87 3.05 8.99
N ARG A 67 12.24 2.76 7.84
CA ARG A 67 12.70 1.67 6.96
C ARG A 67 13.98 2.03 6.24
N LEU A 68 14.81 1.02 5.99
CA LEU A 68 16.02 1.21 5.19
C LEU A 68 15.67 1.25 3.69
N PRO A 69 16.38 2.05 2.87
CA PRO A 69 16.13 2.12 1.44
C PRO A 69 16.18 0.76 0.71
N SER A 70 17.05 -0.16 1.16
CA SER A 70 17.16 -1.51 0.60
C SER A 70 15.95 -2.39 0.88
N GLU A 71 15.32 -2.23 2.05
CA GLU A 71 14.09 -2.92 2.41
C GLU A 71 12.92 -2.39 1.56
N ILE A 72 12.80 -1.06 1.46
CA ILE A 72 11.82 -0.39 0.59
C ILE A 72 11.93 -0.91 -0.83
N ALA A 73 13.12 -0.84 -1.45
CA ALA A 73 13.34 -1.27 -2.82
C ALA A 73 12.95 -2.74 -3.06
N THR A 74 13.19 -3.59 -2.07
CA THR A 74 12.86 -5.02 -2.16
C THR A 74 11.35 -5.25 -2.10
N ILE A 75 10.68 -4.64 -1.12
CA ILE A 75 9.24 -4.82 -0.91
C ILE A 75 8.45 -4.17 -2.06
N VAL A 76 8.82 -2.96 -2.50
CA VAL A 76 8.15 -2.27 -3.62
C VAL A 76 8.28 -3.08 -4.91
N ARG A 77 9.45 -3.69 -5.18
CA ARG A 77 9.64 -4.60 -6.33
C ARG A 77 8.73 -5.82 -6.26
N THR A 78 8.55 -6.42 -5.09
CA THR A 78 7.59 -7.52 -4.90
C THR A 78 6.17 -7.08 -5.24
N VAL A 79 5.73 -5.92 -4.73
CA VAL A 79 4.39 -5.36 -5.00
C VAL A 79 4.22 -5.10 -6.50
N ARG A 80 5.18 -4.44 -7.16
CA ARG A 80 5.13 -4.17 -8.62
C ARG A 80 5.11 -5.45 -9.45
N THR A 81 5.77 -6.51 -9.00
CA THR A 81 5.77 -7.81 -9.69
C THR A 81 4.42 -8.50 -9.53
N ARG A 82 3.81 -8.45 -8.33
CA ARG A 82 2.51 -9.05 -8.05
C ARG A 82 1.35 -8.31 -8.74
N PHE A 83 1.48 -7.00 -8.93
CA PHE A 83 0.46 -6.12 -9.49
C PHE A 83 0.96 -5.33 -10.71
N PRO A 84 1.33 -6.02 -11.82
CA PRO A 84 2.07 -5.40 -12.93
C PRO A 84 1.27 -4.37 -13.74
N LYS A 85 -0.05 -4.34 -13.58
CA LYS A 85 -0.95 -3.40 -14.29
C LYS A 85 -1.32 -2.18 -13.45
N THR A 86 -0.92 -2.15 -12.19
CA THR A 86 -1.34 -1.13 -11.24
C THR A 86 -0.21 -0.11 -11.05
N LYS A 87 -0.58 1.16 -10.94
CA LYS A 87 0.39 2.21 -10.63
C LYS A 87 0.71 2.13 -9.14
N VAL A 88 2.00 2.01 -8.81
CA VAL A 88 2.48 1.93 -7.43
C VAL A 88 3.17 3.25 -7.08
N GLY A 89 2.78 3.84 -5.96
CA GLY A 89 3.44 5.01 -5.36
C GLY A 89 4.00 4.69 -3.97
N ILE A 90 4.72 5.63 -3.39
CA ILE A 90 5.25 5.54 -2.04
C ILE A 90 4.95 6.82 -1.25
N HIS A 91 4.58 6.67 0.00
CA HIS A 91 4.45 7.73 1.00
C HIS A 91 5.50 7.50 2.07
N THR A 92 6.54 8.34 2.12
CA THR A 92 7.65 8.18 3.06
C THR A 92 7.61 9.23 4.15
N HIS A 93 7.66 8.80 5.41
CA HIS A 93 8.00 9.71 6.50
C HIS A 93 9.53 9.85 6.64
N ASN A 94 9.98 10.84 7.42
CA ASN A 94 11.39 11.22 7.52
C ASN A 94 11.92 11.18 8.97
N ASP A 95 11.29 10.42 9.85
CA ASP A 95 11.59 10.35 11.28
C ASP A 95 13.04 9.95 11.57
N CYS A 96 13.61 9.06 10.75
CA CYS A 96 15.01 8.66 10.82
C CYS A 96 15.91 9.36 9.78
N GLY A 97 15.42 10.42 9.11
CA GLY A 97 16.16 11.15 8.07
C GLY A 97 16.32 10.40 6.74
N LEU A 98 15.55 9.33 6.53
CA LEU A 98 15.63 8.46 5.35
C LEU A 98 14.54 8.69 4.32
N GLY A 99 13.59 9.60 4.54
CA GLY A 99 12.39 9.74 3.70
C GLY A 99 12.70 9.99 2.22
N VAL A 100 13.62 10.91 1.93
CA VAL A 100 14.05 11.18 0.54
C VAL A 100 14.75 9.96 -0.07
N ALA A 101 15.63 9.29 0.69
CA ALA A 101 16.34 8.11 0.21
C ALA A 101 15.38 6.95 -0.07
N ASN A 102 14.37 6.77 0.79
CA ASN A 102 13.31 5.78 0.63
C ASN A 102 12.43 6.09 -0.58
N ALA A 103 12.10 7.37 -0.81
CA ALA A 103 11.31 7.78 -1.98
C ALA A 103 12.05 7.51 -3.30
N VAL A 104 13.38 7.71 -3.34
CA VAL A 104 14.21 7.41 -4.52
C VAL A 104 14.39 5.90 -4.71
N ALA A 105 14.38 5.11 -3.64
CA ALA A 105 14.64 3.67 -3.68
C ALA A 105 13.43 2.81 -4.10
N ALA A 106 12.21 3.34 -3.97
CA ALA A 106 10.95 2.68 -4.33
C ALA A 106 10.78 2.48 -5.85
#